data_AF-A0A2D7X4Z3-F1
#
_entry.id   AF-A0A2D7X4Z3-F1
#
_cell.length_a   1.000
_cell.length_b   1.000
_cell.length_c   1.000
_cell.angle_alpha   90.00
_cell.angle_beta   90.00
_cell.angle_gamma   90.00
#
_symmetry.space_group_name_H-M   'P 1'
#
loop_
_entity.id
_entity.type
_entity.pdbx_description
1 polymer ?
#
loop_
_entity_poly.entity_id
_entity_poly.type
_entity_poly.pdbx_seq_one_letter_code
_entity_poly.pdbx_strand_id
1 'polypeptide(L)' 'MAKAREIHKTKIREARTSKLAELDIEFQKALETSASTTDIVSKKQALRDAPADSGIAAASDTDALKAQWNTSILGDSPYS' A
#
# COMPACT_ATOMS: atom_id res chain seq x y z
N MET A 1 -2.99 -21.00 -5.36
CA MET A 1 -2.36 -19.67 -5.15
C MET A 1 -2.98 -18.52 -5.94
N ALA A 2 -3.43 -18.69 -7.19
CA ALA A 2 -3.99 -17.58 -7.98
C ALA A 2 -5.12 -16.78 -7.26
N LYS A 3 -6.17 -17.45 -6.77
CA LYS A 3 -7.25 -16.79 -6.02
C LYS A 3 -6.76 -16.11 -4.74
N ALA A 4 -5.84 -16.74 -4.01
CA ALA A 4 -5.27 -16.17 -2.79
C ALA A 4 -4.50 -14.87 -3.08
N ARG A 5 -3.71 -14.85 -4.16
CA ARG A 5 -3.01 -13.63 -4.62
C ARG A 5 -3.98 -12.51 -4.99
N GLU A 6 -5.07 -12.81 -5.68
CA GLU A 6 -6.06 -11.79 -6.02
C GLU A 6 -6.80 -11.25 -4.78
N ILE A 7 -7.16 -12.12 -3.82
CA ILE A 7 -7.71 -11.68 -2.53
C ILE A 7 -6.71 -10.78 -1.79
N HIS A 8 -5.43 -11.18 -1.75
CA HIS A 8 -4.38 -10.40 -1.10
C HIS A 8 -4.23 -9.02 -1.73
N LYS A 9 -4.19 -8.93 -3.07
CA LYS A 9 -4.17 -7.64 -3.78
C LYS A 9 -5.41 -6.79 -3.47
N THR A 10 -6.59 -7.39 -3.37
CA THR A 10 -7.81 -6.68 -2.98
C THR A 10 -7.70 -6.12 -1.56
N LYS A 11 -7.17 -6.88 -0.60
CA LYS A 11 -6.90 -6.38 0.76
C LYS A 11 -5.92 -5.22 0.80
N ILE A 12 -4.87 -5.25 -0.03
CA ILE A 12 -3.95 -4.10 -0.18
C ILE A 12 -4.71 -2.87 -0.72
N ARG A 13 -5.57 -3.06 -1.74
CA ARG A 13 -6.37 -1.97 -2.32
C ARG A 13 -7.36 -1.38 -1.32
N GLU A 14 -7.97 -2.20 -0.47
CA GLU A 14 -8.84 -1.76 0.63
C GLU A 14 -8.03 -0.89 1.61
N ALA A 15 -6.92 -1.40 2.15
CA ALA A 15 -6.11 -0.70 3.14
C ALA A 15 -5.51 0.62 2.63
N ARG A 16 -5.04 0.68 1.37
CA ARG A 16 -4.43 1.90 0.83
C ARG A 16 -5.43 3.06 0.64
N THR A 17 -6.74 2.79 0.64
CA THR A 17 -7.75 3.81 0.32
C THR A 17 -7.77 4.93 1.37
N SER A 18 -7.82 4.58 2.66
CA SER A 18 -7.75 5.58 3.74
C SER A 18 -6.40 6.28 3.77
N LYS A 19 -5.30 5.54 3.53
CA LYS A 19 -3.94 6.09 3.49
C LYS A 19 -3.71 7.08 2.37
N LEU A 20 -4.28 6.85 1.20
CA LEU A 20 -4.25 7.82 0.10
C LEU A 20 -5.02 9.09 0.47
N ALA A 21 -6.19 8.98 1.11
CA ALA A 21 -6.96 10.13 1.55
C ALA A 21 -6.24 10.96 2.62
N GLU A 22 -5.57 10.30 3.58
CA GLU A 22 -4.71 10.96 4.58
C GLU A 22 -3.60 11.77 3.89
N LEU A 23 -2.88 11.15 2.94
CA LEU A 23 -1.81 11.81 2.19
C LEU A 23 -2.31 12.91 1.25
N ASP A 24 -3.55 12.83 0.75
CA ASP A 24 -4.16 13.89 -0.04
C ASP A 24 -4.38 15.16 0.79
N ILE A 25 -4.80 15.00 2.04
CA ILE A 25 -4.93 16.12 3.00
C ILE A 25 -3.56 16.74 3.28
N GLU A 26 -2.54 15.90 3.54
CA GLU A 26 -1.17 16.39 3.75
C GLU A 26 -0.64 17.13 2.52
N PHE A 27 -0.90 16.60 1.32
CA PHE A 27 -0.50 17.22 0.07
C PHE A 27 -1.12 18.61 -0.09
N GLN A 28 -2.44 18.73 0.14
CA GLN A 28 -3.14 20.01 0.04
C GLN A 28 -2.60 21.06 1.02
N LYS A 29 -2.35 20.66 2.28
CA LYS A 29 -1.74 21.55 3.30
C LYS A 29 -0.33 22.01 2.92
N ALA A 30 0.47 21.12 2.31
CA ALA A 30 1.81 21.46 1.86
C ALA A 30 1.76 22.50 0.73
N LEU A 31 0.83 22.37 -0.22
CA LEU A 31 0.65 23.37 -1.28
C LEU A 31 0.24 24.74 -0.72
N GLU A 32 -0.69 24.78 0.22
CA GLU A 32 -1.18 26.02 0.86
C GLU A 32 -0.07 26.77 1.61
N THR A 33 0.96 26.07 2.07
CA THR A 33 2.11 26.64 2.79
C THR A 33 3.38 26.73 1.93
N SER A 34 3.30 26.40 0.63
CA SER A 34 4.45 26.30 -0.27
C SER A 34 5.57 25.39 0.23
N ALA A 35 5.23 24.35 1.00
CA ALA A 35 6.15 23.33 1.46
C ALA A 35 6.43 22.27 0.37
N SER A 36 7.53 21.52 0.53
CA SER A 36 7.87 20.41 -0.38
C SER A 36 6.84 19.29 -0.32
N THR A 37 6.53 18.72 -1.48
CA THR A 37 5.58 17.59 -1.62
C THR A 37 6.24 16.28 -2.06
N THR A 38 7.56 16.27 -2.28
CA THR A 38 8.31 15.12 -2.83
C THR A 38 8.08 13.84 -2.05
N ASP A 39 8.17 13.90 -0.71
CA ASP A 39 7.99 12.73 0.14
C ASP A 39 6.55 12.22 0.12
N ILE A 40 5.57 13.13 0.08
CA ILE A 40 4.13 12.80 0.04
C ILE A 40 3.82 12.08 -1.28
N VAL A 41 4.32 12.60 -2.41
CA VAL A 41 4.17 11.97 -3.72
C VAL A 41 4.80 10.59 -3.74
N SER A 42 5.99 10.43 -3.16
CA SER A 42 6.70 9.15 -3.07
C SER A 42 5.93 8.12 -2.25
N LYS A 43 5.36 8.50 -1.09
CA LYS A 43 4.50 7.63 -0.28
C LYS A 43 3.22 7.24 -1.03
N LYS A 44 2.56 8.18 -1.71
CA LYS A 44 1.39 7.90 -2.54
C LYS A 44 1.72 6.91 -3.67
N GLN A 45 2.92 7.01 -4.24
CA GLN A 45 3.37 6.11 -5.28
C GLN A 45 3.61 4.69 -4.73
N ALA A 46 4.27 4.57 -3.58
CA ALA A 46 4.46 3.28 -2.91
C ALA A 46 3.13 2.56 -2.63
N LEU A 47 2.10 3.29 -2.17
CA LEU A 47 0.75 2.74 -1.97
C LEU A 47 0.09 2.27 -3.28
N ARG A 48 0.32 2.99 -4.39
CA ARG A 48 -0.22 2.63 -5.71
C ARG A 48 0.44 1.37 -6.26
N ASP A 49 1.74 1.21 -6.01
CA ASP A 49 2.55 0.11 -6.53
C ASP A 49 2.43 -1.16 -5.69
N ALA A 50 2.06 -1.06 -4.40
CA ALA A 50 1.98 -2.19 -3.48
C ALA A 50 1.21 -3.43 -4.02
N PRO A 51 0.05 -3.33 -4.71
CA PRO A 51 -0.63 -4.52 -5.25
C PRO A 51 0.10 -5.20 -6.43
N ALA A 52 1.07 -4.53 -7.03
CA ALA A 52 1.87 -5.02 -8.14
C ALA A 52 3.24 -5.56 -7.69
N ASP A 53 3.48 -5.67 -6.38
CA ASP A 53 4.73 -6.21 -5.84
C ASP A 53 5.02 -7.61 -6.43
N SER A 54 6.21 -7.78 -6.99
CA SER A 54 6.63 -9.04 -7.63
C SER A 54 6.65 -10.23 -6.66
N GLY A 55 6.86 -9.99 -5.37
CA GLY A 55 6.81 -11.00 -4.32
C GLY A 55 5.41 -11.62 -4.18
N ILE A 56 4.35 -10.86 -4.46
CA ILE A 56 2.97 -11.41 -4.49
C ILE A 56 2.85 -12.44 -5.60
N ALA A 57 3.39 -12.17 -6.79
CA ALA A 57 3.34 -13.09 -7.92
C ALA A 57 4.20 -14.34 -7.68
N ALA A 58 5.35 -14.17 -7.03
CA ALA A 58 6.30 -15.22 -6.71
C ALA A 58 5.85 -16.13 -5.54
N ALA A 59 4.92 -15.68 -4.69
CA ALA A 59 4.46 -16.46 -3.54
C ALA A 59 3.87 -17.83 -3.94
N SER A 60 4.50 -18.90 -3.43
CA SER A 60 4.14 -20.30 -3.65
C SER A 60 3.21 -20.89 -2.58
N ASP A 61 3.13 -20.26 -1.42
CA ASP A 61 2.34 -20.69 -0.27
C ASP A 61 1.71 -19.50 0.47
N THR A 62 0.91 -19.80 1.49
CA THR A 62 0.16 -18.79 2.25
C THR A 62 1.05 -17.92 3.11
N ASP A 63 2.13 -18.46 3.67
CA ASP A 63 2.98 -17.72 4.60
C ASP A 63 3.85 -16.73 3.83
N ALA A 64 4.42 -17.16 2.70
CA ALA A 64 5.11 -16.30 1.75
C ALA A 64 4.21 -15.18 1.23
N LEU A 65 2.92 -15.47 0.96
CA LEU A 65 1.95 -14.47 0.52
C LEU A 65 1.60 -13.47 1.63
N LYS A 66 1.37 -13.94 2.86
CA LYS A 66 1.09 -13.06 4.02
C LYS A 66 2.27 -12.13 4.30
N ALA A 67 3.50 -12.61 4.12
CA ALA A 67 4.72 -11.82 4.30
C ALA A 67 4.86 -10.66 3.29
N GLN A 68 4.12 -10.68 2.18
CA GLN A 68 4.11 -9.56 1.21
C GLN A 68 3.27 -8.36 1.67
N TRP A 69 2.62 -8.45 2.84
CA TRP A 69 1.96 -7.30 3.43
C TRP A 69 2.99 -6.31 4.00
N ASN A 70 3.15 -5.16 3.33
CA ASN A 70 4.06 -4.11 3.77
C ASN A 70 3.44 -3.26 4.90
N THR A 71 3.71 -3.61 6.15
CA THR A 71 3.19 -2.93 7.34
C THR A 71 3.65 -1.47 7.45
N SER A 72 4.80 -1.11 6.86
CA SER A 72 5.32 0.26 6.94
C SER A 72 4.46 1.29 6.18
N ILE A 73 3.69 0.84 5.17
CA ILE A 73 2.82 1.72 4.38
C ILE A 73 1.34 1.35 4.49
N LEU A 74 1.00 0.08 4.76
CA LEU A 74 -0.38 -0.39 4.83
C LEU A 74 -0.93 -0.47 6.27
N GLY A 75 -0.06 -0.37 7.29
CA GLY A 75 -0.43 -0.62 8.68
C GLY A 75 -0.57 -2.10 9.01
N ASP A 76 -1.33 -2.40 10.06
CA ASP A 76 -1.46 -3.77 10.58
C ASP A 76 -2.01 -4.75 9.53
N SER A 77 -1.45 -5.95 9.55
CA SER A 77 -1.83 -7.02 8.63
C SER A 77 -3.20 -7.61 9.02
N PRO A 78 -4.10 -7.86 8.06
CA PRO A 78 -5.38 -8.49 8.33
C PRO A 78 -5.28 -10.01 8.53
N TYR A 79 -4.07 -10.58 8.53
CA TYR A 79 -3.82 -12.02 8.56
C TYR A 79 -3.35 -12.57 9.91
N SER A 80 -3.43 -11.75 10.96
CA SER A 80 -3.19 -12.11 12.36
C SER A 80 -4.13 -13.21 12.83
#